data_AF-X1I536-F1
#
_entry.id   AF-X1I536-F1
#
_cell.length_a   1.000
_cell.length_b   1.000
_cell.length_c   1.000
_cell.angle_alpha   90.00
_cell.angle_beta   90.00
_cell.angle_gamma   90.00
#
_symmetry.space_group_name_H-M   'P 1'
#
loop_
_entity.id
_entity.type
_entity.pdbx_description
1 polymer ?
#
loop_
_entity_poly.entity_id
_entity_poly.type
_entity_poly.pdbx_seq_one_letter_code
_entity_poly.pdbx_strand_id
1 'polypeptide(L)'
;GAKGKGLEQFEYRIQVSTLDCTGCGNCANICPAKNKALVMKPLDTQEVQIRNWDFASKIPVKENVVPSDTVKGSQFKKPLFEFSGACGGCGETPYAKLVTQLFGDRMLITNATGCSSIWGGSAPSAPYTTNAKGKGPAWANSLFEDNAEYGYGMVLAIKQLRSKIEAYMRELSGMNIDPLAKKAISEWVAFEAWPPVLEY
;
A
#
# COMPACT_ATOMS: atom_id res chain seq x y z
N GLY A 1 -2.51 11.46 24.84
CA GLY A 1 -1.16 11.49 24.25
C GLY A 1 -0.76 10.15 23.66
N ALA A 2 -0.19 10.18 22.45
CA ALA A 2 0.45 9.04 21.81
C ALA A 2 1.68 8.57 22.62
N LYS A 3 1.95 7.26 22.63
CA LYS A 3 3.09 6.68 23.37
C LYS A 3 4.23 6.31 22.43
N GLY A 4 5.44 6.73 22.76
CA GLY A 4 6.70 6.40 22.07
C GLY A 4 7.54 7.64 21.79
N LYS A 5 8.85 7.46 21.64
CA LYS A 5 9.79 8.55 21.33
C LYS A 5 9.43 9.23 20.01
N GLY A 6 9.36 10.55 20.01
CA GLY A 6 9.01 11.36 18.83
C GLY A 6 7.51 11.46 18.55
N LEU A 7 6.67 11.00 19.48
CA LEU A 7 5.21 11.07 19.38
C LEU A 7 4.55 12.03 20.37
N GLU A 8 5.34 12.78 21.14
CA GLU A 8 4.89 13.55 22.30
C GLU A 8 3.89 14.64 21.94
N GLN A 9 4.00 15.23 20.75
CA GLN A 9 3.04 16.24 20.25
C GLN A 9 1.75 15.67 19.65
N PHE A 10 1.57 14.35 19.59
CA PHE A 10 0.42 13.73 18.91
C PHE A 10 -0.58 13.14 19.89
N GLU A 11 -1.85 13.17 19.48
CA GLU A 11 -2.90 12.33 20.03
C GLU A 11 -3.06 11.06 19.19
N TYR A 12 -3.40 9.95 19.84
CA TYR A 12 -3.55 8.66 19.19
C TYR A 12 -4.94 8.09 19.46
N ARG A 13 -5.60 7.62 18.39
CA ARG A 13 -6.92 7.00 18.44
C ARG A 13 -6.97 5.85 17.45
N ILE A 14 -7.53 4.71 17.89
CA ILE A 14 -8.02 3.68 16.97
C ILE A 14 -9.44 4.07 16.57
N GLN A 15 -9.67 4.25 15.28
CA GLN A 15 -10.99 4.52 14.73
C GLN A 15 -11.41 3.38 13.80
N VAL A 16 -12.66 2.95 13.92
CA VAL A 16 -13.25 1.88 13.12
C VAL A 16 -14.22 2.49 12.11
N SER A 17 -14.16 2.05 10.84
CA SER A 17 -15.28 2.20 9.91
C SER A 17 -16.27 1.08 10.22
N THR A 18 -17.40 1.42 10.83
CA THR A 18 -18.40 0.42 11.24
C THR A 18 -19.19 -0.14 10.07
N LEU A 19 -19.37 0.65 8.99
CA LEU A 19 -20.12 0.24 7.80
C LEU A 19 -19.31 -0.66 6.87
N ASP A 20 -17.98 -0.55 6.87
CA ASP A 20 -17.11 -1.46 6.11
C ASP A 20 -16.62 -2.67 6.93
N CYS A 21 -16.98 -2.73 8.22
CA CYS A 21 -16.59 -3.82 9.11
C CYS A 21 -17.44 -5.07 8.84
N THR A 22 -16.78 -6.21 8.64
CA THR A 22 -17.46 -7.52 8.44
C THR A 22 -17.82 -8.23 9.75
N GLY A 23 -17.50 -7.65 10.90
CA GLY A 23 -17.79 -8.26 12.21
C GLY A 23 -16.97 -9.51 12.56
N CYS A 24 -15.90 -9.83 11.81
CA CYS A 24 -15.14 -11.08 11.98
C CYS A 24 -14.43 -11.27 13.34
N GLY A 25 -14.25 -10.22 14.13
CA GLY A 25 -13.68 -10.31 15.48
C GLY A 25 -12.15 -10.44 15.57
N ASN A 26 -11.43 -10.55 14.45
CA ASN A 26 -9.96 -10.72 14.44
C ASN A 26 -9.22 -9.64 15.25
N CYS A 27 -9.62 -8.37 15.12
CA CYS A 27 -8.98 -7.25 15.82
C CYS A 27 -9.15 -7.32 17.35
N ALA A 28 -10.32 -7.72 17.84
CA ALA A 28 -10.58 -7.89 19.27
C ALA A 28 -9.86 -9.13 19.82
N ASN A 29 -9.83 -10.22 19.06
CA ASN A 29 -9.13 -11.45 19.42
C ASN A 29 -7.64 -11.20 19.61
N ILE A 30 -6.96 -10.63 18.61
CA ILE A 30 -5.51 -10.41 18.63
C ILE A 30 -5.07 -9.25 19.54
N CYS A 31 -6.01 -8.46 20.06
CA CYS A 31 -5.69 -7.33 20.94
C CYS A 31 -4.81 -7.80 22.13
N PRO A 32 -3.55 -7.30 22.24
CA PRO A 32 -2.58 -7.81 23.21
C PRO A 32 -2.72 -7.18 24.60
N ALA A 33 -3.61 -6.19 24.76
CA ALA A 33 -3.84 -5.55 26.05
C ALA A 33 -4.49 -6.55 27.03
N LYS A 34 -3.98 -6.59 28.27
CA LYS A 34 -4.50 -7.47 29.33
C LYS A 34 -6.02 -7.31 29.49
N ASN A 35 -6.46 -6.06 29.60
CA ASN A 35 -7.86 -5.68 29.47
C ASN A 35 -8.13 -5.36 28.00
N LYS A 36 -9.08 -6.07 27.39
CA LYS A 36 -9.39 -5.91 25.96
C LYS A 36 -9.71 -4.46 25.63
N ALA A 37 -8.86 -3.84 24.81
CA ALA A 37 -9.03 -2.46 24.35
C ALA A 37 -10.06 -2.35 23.20
N LEU A 38 -10.41 -3.49 22.59
CA LEU A 38 -11.44 -3.62 21.58
C LEU A 38 -12.42 -4.71 22.02
N VAL A 39 -13.71 -4.37 22.07
CA VAL A 39 -14.79 -5.25 22.49
C VAL A 39 -15.87 -5.20 21.41
N MET A 40 -16.32 -6.37 20.94
CA MET A 40 -17.36 -6.47 19.92
C MET A 40 -18.71 -5.98 20.49
N LYS A 41 -19.43 -5.20 19.69
CA LYS A 41 -20.75 -4.66 20.02
C LYS A 41 -21.69 -4.77 18.81
N PRO A 42 -23.01 -4.90 19.02
CA PRO A 42 -23.99 -4.82 17.95
C PRO A 42 -23.87 -3.51 17.15
N LEU A 43 -24.04 -3.56 15.83
CA LEU A 43 -23.77 -2.45 14.91
C LEU A 43 -24.64 -1.21 15.19
N ASP A 44 -25.92 -1.42 15.47
CA ASP A 44 -26.91 -0.41 15.85
C ASP A 44 -26.51 0.38 17.10
N THR A 45 -25.73 -0.22 18.01
CA THR A 45 -25.19 0.50 19.17
C THR A 45 -23.97 1.39 18.84
N GLN A 46 -23.44 1.32 17.62
CA GLN A 46 -22.19 1.97 17.21
C GLN A 46 -22.38 3.07 16.13
N GLU A 47 -23.60 3.53 15.88
CA GLU A 47 -23.89 4.56 14.85
C GLU A 47 -23.05 5.83 14.98
N VAL A 48 -22.73 6.25 16.22
CA VAL A 48 -21.85 7.40 16.49
C VAL A 48 -20.48 7.29 15.79
N GLN A 49 -20.01 6.07 15.51
CA GLN A 49 -18.73 5.85 14.85
C GLN A 49 -18.73 6.23 13.37
N ILE A 50 -19.90 6.32 12.72
CA ILE A 50 -20.01 6.76 11.32
C ILE A 50 -19.45 8.19 11.20
N ARG A 51 -19.98 9.11 12.02
CA ARG A 51 -19.49 10.50 12.06
C ARG A 51 -18.03 10.61 12.49
N ASN A 52 -17.58 9.77 13.43
CA ASN A 52 -16.19 9.78 13.87
C ASN A 52 -15.25 9.29 12.76
N TRP A 53 -15.67 8.31 11.96
CA TRP A 53 -14.94 7.84 10.78
C TRP A 53 -14.87 8.91 9.70
N ASP A 54 -15.97 9.61 9.42
CA ASP A 54 -16.00 10.72 8.45
C ASP A 54 -15.03 11.84 8.80
N PHE A 55 -14.82 12.09 10.10
CA PHE A 55 -13.80 13.03 10.56
C PHE A 55 -12.39 12.44 10.44
N ALA A 56 -12.18 11.23 10.94
CA ALA A 56 -10.86 10.60 10.99
C ALA A 56 -10.27 10.34 9.59
N SER A 57 -11.10 9.96 8.62
CA SER A 57 -10.69 9.69 7.23
C SER A 57 -10.17 10.94 6.51
N LYS A 58 -10.52 12.14 6.99
CA LYS A 58 -10.03 13.42 6.46
C LYS A 58 -8.73 13.89 7.12
N ILE A 59 -8.30 13.25 8.22
CA ILE A 59 -7.05 13.60 8.88
C ILE A 59 -5.87 13.12 8.02
N PRO A 60 -4.91 14.00 7.66
CA PRO A 60 -3.77 13.59 6.87
C PRO A 60 -2.94 12.52 7.58
N VAL A 61 -2.55 11.50 6.82
CA VAL A 61 -1.63 10.46 7.29
C VAL A 61 -0.30 11.11 7.69
N LYS A 62 0.21 10.71 8.85
CA LYS A 62 1.45 11.24 9.40
C LYS A 62 2.60 10.39 8.86
N GLU A 63 3.29 10.90 7.84
CA GLU A 63 4.42 10.20 7.23
C GLU A 63 5.68 10.28 8.11
N ASN A 64 6.50 9.22 8.06
CA ASN A 64 7.86 9.16 8.62
C ASN A 64 8.00 9.44 10.13
N VAL A 65 6.92 9.21 10.88
CA VAL A 65 6.94 9.38 12.35
C VAL A 65 7.47 8.14 13.08
N VAL A 66 7.31 6.95 12.48
CA VAL A 66 7.81 5.67 12.99
C VAL A 66 8.35 4.86 11.81
N PRO A 67 9.46 4.09 11.98
CA PRO A 67 9.98 3.21 10.93
C PRO A 67 8.93 2.23 10.40
N SER A 68 8.77 2.19 9.07
CA SER A 68 7.69 1.45 8.39
C SER A 68 7.87 -0.06 8.41
N ASP A 69 9.08 -0.55 8.65
CA ASP A 69 9.46 -1.96 8.79
C ASP A 69 9.07 -2.57 10.15
N THR A 70 8.44 -1.79 11.03
CA THR A 70 7.88 -2.28 12.30
C THR A 70 6.38 -2.54 12.20
N VAL A 71 5.86 -3.44 13.04
CA VAL A 71 4.40 -3.68 13.16
C VAL A 71 3.65 -2.36 13.41
N LYS A 72 4.16 -1.49 14.29
CA LYS A 72 3.52 -0.20 14.58
C LYS A 72 3.60 0.78 13.40
N GLY A 73 4.78 0.96 12.82
CA GLY A 73 5.00 1.99 11.80
C GLY A 73 4.37 1.65 10.46
N SER A 74 4.32 0.38 10.07
CA SER A 74 3.57 -0.06 8.88
C SER A 74 2.09 0.36 8.95
N GLN A 75 1.47 0.33 10.13
CA GLN A 75 0.06 0.72 10.28
C GLN A 75 -0.18 2.24 10.26
N PHE A 76 0.88 3.06 10.33
CA PHE A 76 0.78 4.50 10.07
C PHE A 76 0.88 4.85 8.59
N LYS A 77 1.18 3.90 7.71
CA LYS A 77 1.11 4.11 6.26
C LYS A 77 -0.33 3.90 5.77
N LYS A 78 -0.77 4.72 4.81
CA LYS A 78 -2.08 4.57 4.17
C LYS A 78 -2.18 3.16 3.56
N PRO A 79 -3.19 2.35 3.92
CA PRO A 79 -3.52 1.15 3.16
C PRO A 79 -3.93 1.52 1.74
N LEU A 80 -3.37 0.86 0.72
CA LEU A 80 -3.79 1.04 -0.68
C LEU A 80 -4.57 -0.17 -1.20
N PHE A 81 -5.12 -0.93 -0.26
CA PHE A 81 -6.07 -2.02 -0.46
C PHE A 81 -7.05 -1.99 0.71
N GLU A 82 -8.32 -1.66 0.44
CA GLU A 82 -9.36 -1.45 1.44
C GLU A 82 -10.74 -1.94 0.94
N PHE A 83 -11.58 -2.41 1.86
CA PHE A 83 -13.01 -2.69 1.63
C PHE A 83 -13.35 -3.64 0.46
N SER A 84 -12.51 -4.67 0.26
CA SER A 84 -12.74 -5.72 -0.72
C SER A 84 -13.96 -6.59 -0.43
N GLY A 85 -14.48 -7.28 -1.45
CA GLY A 85 -15.53 -8.30 -1.32
C GLY A 85 -15.09 -9.64 -0.72
N ALA A 86 -13.93 -9.71 -0.06
CA ALA A 86 -13.47 -10.94 0.59
C ALA A 86 -14.35 -11.32 1.80
N CYS A 87 -14.32 -12.61 2.17
CA CYS A 87 -15.04 -13.11 3.34
C CYS A 87 -14.61 -12.41 4.64
N GLY A 88 -15.53 -12.34 5.62
CA GLY A 88 -15.22 -11.86 6.96
C GLY A 88 -14.11 -12.70 7.60
N GLY A 89 -12.98 -12.06 7.91
CA GLY A 89 -11.82 -12.74 8.49
C GLY A 89 -10.96 -13.52 7.48
N CYS A 90 -11.06 -13.20 6.18
CA CYS A 90 -10.21 -13.76 5.13
C CYS A 90 -8.72 -13.73 5.52
N GLY A 91 -8.02 -14.85 5.30
CA GLY A 91 -6.60 -14.99 5.59
C GLY A 91 -5.67 -14.33 4.56
N GLU A 92 -6.17 -13.94 3.38
CA GLU A 92 -5.34 -13.39 2.29
C GLU A 92 -5.18 -11.87 2.39
N THR A 93 -6.28 -11.15 2.63
CA THR A 93 -6.35 -9.69 2.54
C THR A 93 -5.46 -8.93 3.53
N PRO A 94 -5.14 -9.41 4.76
CA PRO A 94 -4.18 -8.75 5.62
C PRO A 94 -2.78 -8.65 5.00
N TYR A 95 -2.36 -9.67 4.22
CA TYR A 95 -1.08 -9.67 3.52
C TYR A 95 -1.08 -8.69 2.35
N ALA A 96 -2.12 -8.72 1.51
CA ALA A 96 -2.28 -7.77 0.41
C ALA A 96 -2.21 -6.32 0.93
N LYS A 97 -2.98 -6.01 1.97
CA LYS A 97 -2.98 -4.71 2.64
C LYS A 97 -1.57 -4.30 3.08
N LEU A 98 -0.86 -5.17 3.81
CA LEU A 98 0.46 -4.86 4.33
C LEU A 98 1.48 -4.57 3.21
N VAL A 99 1.49 -5.38 2.15
CA VAL A 99 2.38 -5.16 1.00
C VAL A 99 2.11 -3.80 0.37
N THR A 100 0.84 -3.41 0.22
CA THR A 100 0.50 -2.09 -0.34
C THR A 100 0.91 -0.91 0.57
N GLN A 101 0.94 -1.11 1.88
CA GLN A 101 1.41 -0.08 2.82
C GLN A 101 2.92 0.19 2.70
N LEU A 102 3.69 -0.83 2.29
CA LEU A 102 5.15 -0.74 2.17
C LEU A 102 5.60 -0.31 0.77
N PHE A 103 4.93 -0.79 -0.28
CA PHE A 103 5.38 -0.65 -1.67
C PHE A 103 4.30 -0.15 -2.63
N GLY A 104 3.09 0.10 -2.16
CA GLY A 104 1.93 0.37 -3.01
C GLY A 104 2.01 1.65 -3.83
N ASP A 105 2.91 2.59 -3.52
CA ASP A 105 3.09 3.81 -4.28
C ASP A 105 3.81 3.62 -5.63
N ARG A 106 4.41 2.44 -5.84
CA ARG A 106 5.24 2.12 -7.01
C ARG A 106 5.15 0.66 -7.46
N MET A 107 4.16 -0.10 -6.98
CA MET A 107 4.02 -1.51 -7.31
C MET A 107 3.12 -1.75 -8.52
N LEU A 108 3.47 -2.78 -9.28
CA LEU A 108 2.61 -3.41 -10.28
C LEU A 108 2.16 -4.75 -9.70
N ILE A 109 0.90 -5.11 -9.89
CA ILE A 109 0.33 -6.40 -9.46
C ILE A 109 -0.15 -7.14 -10.69
N THR A 110 0.46 -8.30 -10.95
CA THR A 110 -0.16 -9.35 -11.73
C THR A 110 -0.82 -10.34 -10.79
N ASN A 111 -2.12 -10.52 -10.96
CA ASN A 111 -2.92 -11.38 -10.11
C ASN A 111 -3.46 -12.56 -10.90
N ALA A 112 -3.11 -13.78 -10.48
CA ALA A 112 -3.70 -14.98 -11.05
C ALA A 112 -5.21 -15.03 -10.77
N THR A 113 -5.96 -15.71 -11.63
CA THR A 113 -7.38 -15.96 -11.37
C THR A 113 -7.56 -16.83 -10.12
N GLY A 114 -8.56 -16.53 -9.30
CA GLY A 114 -8.80 -17.14 -8.00
C GLY A 114 -9.38 -16.15 -7.00
N CYS A 115 -9.48 -16.52 -5.72
CA CYS A 115 -10.04 -15.64 -4.68
C CYS A 115 -9.45 -14.23 -4.73
N SER A 116 -8.13 -14.11 -4.89
CA SER A 116 -7.43 -12.83 -4.99
C SER A 116 -7.86 -11.95 -6.16
N SER A 117 -8.16 -12.54 -7.33
CA SER A 117 -8.76 -11.79 -8.44
C SER A 117 -10.22 -11.42 -8.19
N ILE A 118 -10.97 -12.27 -7.49
CA ILE A 118 -12.40 -12.02 -7.22
C ILE A 118 -12.56 -10.89 -6.20
N TRP A 119 -11.91 -10.98 -5.04
CA TRP A 119 -11.98 -9.88 -4.08
C TRP A 119 -11.19 -8.66 -4.53
N GLY A 120 -10.21 -8.81 -5.44
CA GLY A 120 -9.32 -7.75 -5.92
C GLY A 120 -9.81 -6.98 -7.15
N GLY A 121 -10.74 -7.55 -7.95
CA GLY A 121 -11.11 -6.99 -9.25
C GLY A 121 -12.49 -7.40 -9.78
N SER A 122 -13.47 -7.66 -8.91
CA SER A 122 -14.86 -7.90 -9.35
C SER A 122 -15.60 -6.59 -9.58
N ALA A 123 -15.83 -6.26 -10.86
CA ALA A 123 -16.58 -5.06 -11.24
C ALA A 123 -17.97 -4.99 -10.58
N PRO A 124 -18.43 -3.79 -10.16
CA PRO A 124 -17.79 -2.49 -10.34
C PRO A 124 -16.85 -2.08 -9.20
N SER A 125 -16.62 -2.94 -8.20
CA SER A 125 -15.85 -2.57 -7.01
C SER A 125 -14.35 -2.77 -7.22
N ALA A 126 -13.56 -1.76 -6.88
CA ALA A 126 -12.10 -1.79 -6.94
C ALA A 126 -11.53 -1.47 -5.54
N PRO A 127 -11.04 -2.47 -4.79
CA PRO A 127 -10.49 -2.24 -3.44
C PRO A 127 -9.09 -1.63 -3.44
N TYR A 128 -8.37 -1.69 -4.56
CA TYR A 128 -7.09 -1.01 -4.71
C TYR A 128 -7.32 0.48 -4.92
N THR A 129 -6.63 1.30 -4.16
CA THR A 129 -6.84 2.76 -4.12
C THR A 129 -5.53 3.51 -4.27
N THR A 130 -5.60 4.84 -4.38
CA THR A 130 -4.44 5.72 -4.52
C THR A 130 -4.14 6.47 -3.22
N ASN A 131 -2.88 6.81 -2.99
CA ASN A 131 -2.47 7.75 -1.95
C ASN A 131 -2.84 9.20 -2.30
N ALA A 132 -2.51 10.14 -1.42
CA ALA A 132 -2.80 11.57 -1.62
C ALA A 132 -2.09 12.20 -2.84
N LYS A 133 -1.08 11.53 -3.40
CA LYS A 133 -0.36 11.93 -4.62
C LYS A 133 -0.94 11.27 -5.88
N GLY A 134 -2.07 10.57 -5.78
CA GLY A 134 -2.67 9.82 -6.89
C GLY A 134 -1.90 8.56 -7.30
N LYS A 135 -0.95 8.10 -6.47
CA LYS A 135 -0.17 6.88 -6.76
C LYS A 135 -0.74 5.69 -6.01
N GLY A 136 -0.86 4.55 -6.67
CA GLY A 136 -1.33 3.30 -6.09
C GLY A 136 -0.92 2.10 -6.93
N PRO A 137 -1.25 0.88 -6.47
CA PRO A 137 -0.96 -0.34 -7.22
C PRO A 137 -1.65 -0.32 -8.58
N ALA A 138 -0.89 -0.49 -9.65
CA ALA A 138 -1.45 -0.81 -10.95
C ALA A 138 -1.72 -2.31 -11.00
N TRP A 139 -3.00 -2.69 -11.07
CA TRP A 139 -3.45 -4.07 -10.93
C TRP A 139 -3.98 -4.61 -12.26
N ALA A 140 -3.62 -5.85 -12.58
CA ALA A 140 -4.18 -6.58 -13.71
C ALA A 140 -4.27 -8.09 -13.42
N ASN A 141 -5.31 -8.70 -13.97
CA ASN A 141 -5.50 -10.14 -14.02
C ASN A 141 -5.54 -10.54 -15.50
N SER A 142 -4.64 -11.45 -15.89
CA SER A 142 -4.63 -12.04 -17.23
C SER A 142 -5.50 -13.30 -17.21
N LEU A 143 -4.90 -14.48 -17.08
CA LEU A 143 -5.60 -15.75 -16.94
C LEU A 143 -5.17 -16.46 -15.65
N PHE A 144 -5.67 -17.67 -15.48
CA PHE A 144 -5.38 -18.48 -14.30
C PHE A 144 -3.94 -19.04 -14.37
N GLU A 145 -3.54 -19.46 -15.55
CA GLU A 145 -2.38 -20.28 -15.85
C GLU A 145 -1.13 -19.49 -16.24
N ASP A 146 -1.24 -18.18 -16.52
CA ASP A 146 -0.17 -17.37 -17.15
C ASP A 146 0.36 -16.23 -16.25
N ASN A 147 -0.01 -16.21 -14.96
CA ASN A 147 0.23 -15.04 -14.11
C ASN A 147 1.73 -14.70 -13.94
N ALA A 148 2.59 -15.72 -13.93
CA ALA A 148 4.03 -15.55 -13.76
C ALA A 148 4.65 -14.95 -15.03
N GLU A 149 4.27 -15.47 -16.19
CA GLU A 149 4.68 -15.04 -17.52
C GLU A 149 4.18 -13.62 -17.80
N TYR A 150 2.95 -13.32 -17.41
CA TYR A 150 2.36 -11.99 -17.50
C TYR A 150 3.15 -10.98 -16.65
N GLY A 151 3.49 -11.35 -15.41
CA GLY A 151 4.36 -10.54 -14.54
C GLY A 151 5.76 -10.36 -15.10
N TYR A 152 6.35 -11.42 -15.68
CA TYR A 152 7.64 -11.35 -16.35
C TYR A 152 7.61 -10.39 -17.54
N GLY A 153 6.54 -10.40 -18.33
CA GLY A 153 6.31 -9.43 -19.40
C GLY A 153 6.30 -7.98 -18.89
N MET A 154 5.63 -7.71 -17.77
CA MET A 154 5.67 -6.38 -17.13
C MET A 154 7.09 -5.98 -16.71
N VAL A 155 7.87 -6.92 -16.16
CA VAL A 155 9.27 -6.66 -15.78
C VAL A 155 10.12 -6.31 -17.01
N LEU A 156 10.00 -7.06 -18.11
CA LEU A 156 10.70 -6.77 -19.36
C LEU A 156 10.32 -5.38 -19.91
N ALA A 157 9.03 -5.03 -19.90
CA ALA A 157 8.55 -3.73 -20.34
C ALA A 157 9.14 -2.59 -19.49
N ILE A 158 9.14 -2.72 -18.16
CA ILE A 158 9.72 -1.71 -17.26
C ILE A 158 11.23 -1.59 -17.47
N LYS A 159 11.95 -2.70 -17.66
CA LYS A 159 13.39 -2.67 -17.99
C LYS A 159 13.63 -1.88 -19.27
N GLN A 160 12.91 -2.19 -20.35
CA GLN A 160 13.04 -1.51 -21.63
C GLN A 160 12.75 0.00 -21.52
N LEU A 161 11.67 0.38 -20.82
CA LEU A 161 11.30 1.78 -20.60
C LEU A 161 12.38 2.52 -19.80
N ARG A 162 12.91 1.91 -18.73
CA ARG A 162 13.98 2.50 -17.92
C ARG A 162 15.28 2.65 -18.69
N SER A 163 15.70 1.65 -19.47
CA SER A 163 16.89 1.73 -20.33
C SER A 163 16.76 2.85 -21.35
N LYS A 164 15.57 3.05 -21.93
CA LYS A 164 15.31 4.17 -22.84
C LYS A 164 15.43 5.52 -22.14
N ILE A 165 14.85 5.67 -20.95
CA ILE A 165 14.99 6.90 -20.14
C ILE A 165 16.46 7.17 -19.79
N GLU A 166 17.20 6.14 -19.41
CA GLU A 166 18.63 6.26 -19.10
C GLU A 166 19.44 6.73 -20.30
N ALA A 167 19.18 6.17 -21.49
CA ALA A 167 19.85 6.59 -22.72
C ALA A 167 19.62 8.10 -22.99
N TYR A 168 18.37 8.57 -22.86
CA TYR A 168 18.06 10.00 -22.99
C TYR A 168 18.72 10.85 -21.91
N MET A 169 18.77 10.38 -20.66
CA MET A 169 19.45 11.08 -19.58
C MET A 169 20.95 11.22 -19.83
N ARG A 170 21.60 10.18 -20.36
CA ARG A 170 23.02 10.22 -20.75
C ARG A 170 23.28 11.20 -21.89
N GLU A 171 22.39 11.23 -22.88
CA GLU A 171 22.45 12.21 -23.98
C GLU A 171 22.31 13.65 -23.46
N LEU A 172 21.29 13.91 -22.62
CA LEU A 172 21.05 15.21 -22.00
C LEU A 172 22.22 15.69 -21.14
N SER A 173 22.91 14.78 -20.44
CA SER A 173 24.08 15.11 -19.62
C SER A 173 25.23 15.72 -20.43
N GLY A 174 25.37 15.30 -21.70
CA GLY A 174 26.35 15.84 -22.65
C GLY A 174 25.99 17.24 -23.20
N MET A 175 24.75 17.71 -23.02
CA MET A 175 24.29 18.99 -23.54
C MET A 175 24.56 20.15 -22.57
N ASN A 176 24.41 21.40 -23.03
CA ASN A 176 24.51 22.58 -22.17
C ASN A 176 23.17 22.85 -21.45
N ILE A 177 22.89 22.08 -20.41
CA ILE A 177 21.70 22.21 -19.55
C ILE A 177 22.06 22.73 -18.15
N ASP A 178 21.04 23.10 -17.38
CA ASP A 178 21.15 23.57 -16.00
C ASP A 178 22.02 22.63 -15.12
N PRO A 179 22.98 23.16 -14.34
CA PRO A 179 23.86 22.35 -13.50
C PRO A 179 23.15 21.49 -12.45
N LEU A 180 22.02 21.95 -11.88
CA LEU A 180 21.24 21.14 -10.93
C LEU A 180 20.58 19.95 -11.65
N ALA A 181 20.08 20.16 -12.87
CA ALA A 181 19.55 19.08 -13.70
C ALA A 181 20.64 18.04 -14.03
N LYS A 182 21.86 18.47 -14.42
CA LYS A 182 22.98 17.53 -14.66
C LYS A 182 23.34 16.70 -13.43
N LYS A 183 23.34 17.34 -12.25
CA LYS A 183 23.61 16.65 -10.99
C LYS A 183 22.56 15.58 -10.70
N ALA A 184 21.27 15.94 -10.79
CA ALA A 184 20.16 15.00 -10.58
C ALA A 184 20.19 13.82 -11.57
N ILE A 185 20.51 14.09 -12.85
CA ILE A 185 20.69 13.05 -13.87
C ILE A 185 21.83 12.11 -13.48
N SER A 186 23.00 12.65 -13.12
CA SER A 186 24.15 11.84 -12.74
C SER A 186 23.86 10.95 -11.54
N GLU A 187 23.18 11.48 -10.52
CA GLU A 187 22.75 10.73 -9.34
C GLU A 187 21.75 9.62 -9.70
N TRP A 188 20.78 9.89 -10.57
CA TRP A 188 19.79 8.89 -11.01
C TRP A 188 20.43 7.78 -11.85
N VAL A 189 21.35 8.13 -12.74
CA VAL A 189 22.06 7.17 -13.61
C VAL A 189 23.02 6.29 -12.82
N ALA A 190 23.66 6.82 -11.77
CA ALA A 190 24.54 6.06 -10.90
C ALA A 190 23.78 5.12 -9.94
N PHE A 191 22.48 5.33 -9.73
CA PHE A 191 21.67 4.49 -8.86
C PHE A 191 21.38 3.14 -9.53
N GLU A 192 21.98 2.06 -9.02
CA GLU A 192 21.64 0.69 -9.43
C GLU A 192 20.22 0.34 -9.00
N ALA A 193 19.29 0.43 -9.95
CA ALA A 193 17.87 0.22 -9.70
C ALA A 193 17.46 -1.26 -9.53
N TRP A 194 18.37 -2.20 -9.75
CA TRP A 194 18.11 -3.63 -9.72
C TRP A 194 19.24 -4.34 -8.98
N PRO A 195 18.95 -5.31 -8.09
CA PRO A 195 19.98 -6.26 -7.71
C PRO A 195 20.50 -6.94 -8.98
N PRO A 196 21.80 -7.29 -9.06
CA PRO A 196 22.30 -8.09 -10.15
C PRO A 196 21.38 -9.31 -10.29
N VAL A 197 20.97 -9.59 -11.53
CA VAL A 197 20.17 -10.77 -11.84
C VAL A 197 20.91 -11.93 -11.19
N LEU A 198 20.24 -12.66 -10.28
CA LEU A 198 20.75 -13.95 -9.86
C LEU A 198 20.80 -14.78 -11.13
N GLU A 199 22.00 -14.89 -11.71
CA GLU A 199 22.32 -15.90 -12.70
C GLU A 199 22.11 -17.24 -11.96
N TYR A 200 20.95 -17.84 -12.21
CA TYR A 200 20.67 -19.22 -11.84
C TYR A 200 21.16 -20.14 -12.96
#